data_AF-A0A922WRN1-F1
#
_entry.id   AF-A0A922WRN1-F1
#
_cell.length_a   1.000
_cell.length_b   1.000
_cell.length_c   1.000
_cell.angle_alpha   90.00
_cell.angle_beta   90.00
_cell.angle_gamma   90.00
#
_symmetry.space_group_name_H-M   'P 1'
#
loop_
_entity.id
_entity.type
_entity.pdbx_description
1 polymer ?
#
loop_
_entity_poly.entity_id
_entity_poly.type
_entity_poly.pdbx_seq_one_letter_code
_entity_poly.pdbx_strand_id
1 'polypeptide(L)'
;MSTSPLRSSLIHRLPVHSHCVVAFMTAAFMALSICFGGVIARAEEKAGEKKEPEKKITYEEHILPLFREKCGSCHNANDKKGDLVLDNYSAAMQGGASGEVINTNGEPANSQLYLVMTHESEPVMPPGQPKLADAQLELVRKWIEQGALQNSGSKAKIKKKSVVTASAASSMKRPEGPPPMPEAALPLEPVVVTSRANAVTALTANPWSP
;
A
#
# COMPACT_ATOMS: atom_id res chain seq x y z
N MET A 1 65.29 -63.02 12.49
CA MET A 1 64.83 -61.97 11.55
C MET A 1 64.53 -60.74 12.39
N SER A 2 65.46 -59.79 12.43
CA SER A 2 65.41 -58.51 11.69
C SER A 2 64.39 -57.56 12.35
N THR A 3 64.67 -56.34 12.80
CA THR A 3 65.80 -55.41 12.72
C THR A 3 65.36 -54.21 13.57
N SER A 4 66.16 -53.76 14.54
CA SER A 4 66.22 -52.32 14.88
C SER A 4 67.01 -51.60 13.77
N PRO A 5 67.14 -50.25 13.63
CA PRO A 5 66.96 -49.21 14.67
C PRO A 5 66.58 -47.76 14.20
N LEU A 6 66.53 -46.84 15.19
CA LEU A 6 67.00 -45.43 15.18
C LEU A 6 66.20 -44.27 14.52
N ARG A 7 66.12 -43.19 15.33
CA ARG A 7 66.23 -41.75 15.01
C ARG A 7 65.00 -41.12 14.31
N SER A 8 64.68 -39.84 14.46
CA SER A 8 65.27 -38.68 15.12
C SER A 8 64.28 -37.53 14.91
N SER A 9 63.99 -36.78 15.95
CA SER A 9 64.01 -35.31 15.99
C SER A 9 63.16 -34.86 17.18
N LEU A 10 63.73 -34.22 18.21
CA LEU A 10 63.94 -32.77 18.27
C LEU A 10 62.58 -32.07 18.11
N ILE A 11 62.11 -31.18 18.99
CA ILE A 11 62.82 -29.99 19.47
C ILE A 11 61.97 -29.31 20.57
N HIS A 12 62.68 -28.77 21.58
CA HIS A 12 62.40 -27.58 22.41
C HIS A 12 61.15 -27.56 23.32
N ARG A 13 61.32 -27.72 24.64
CA ARG A 13 61.66 -26.67 25.64
C ARG A 13 60.71 -25.46 25.60
N LEU A 14 59.94 -25.26 26.67
CA LEU A 14 60.13 -24.13 27.60
C LEU A 14 59.33 -24.35 28.91
N PRO A 15 59.93 -24.05 30.08
CA PRO A 15 59.33 -24.27 31.39
C PRO A 15 58.52 -23.08 31.93
N VAL A 16 57.57 -23.45 32.78
CA VAL A 16 56.98 -22.76 33.94
C VAL A 16 57.93 -21.75 34.60
N HIS A 17 57.36 -20.65 35.12
CA HIS A 17 57.79 -19.65 36.13
C HIS A 17 57.43 -18.24 35.58
N SER A 18 56.87 -17.27 36.31
CA SER A 18 56.70 -17.07 37.74
C SER A 18 55.75 -15.86 37.89
N HIS A 19 54.68 -15.98 38.67
CA HIS A 19 53.96 -14.83 39.19
C HIS A 19 54.72 -14.29 40.39
N CYS A 20 55.53 -13.25 40.25
CA CYS A 20 55.92 -12.41 41.39
C CYS A 20 56.77 -11.21 40.94
N VAL A 21 56.42 -10.04 41.49
CA VAL A 21 57.28 -8.85 41.56
C VAL A 21 57.40 -7.99 40.29
N VAL A 22 56.35 -7.29 39.86
CA VAL A 22 56.46 -5.82 39.57
C VAL A 22 55.07 -5.14 39.65
N ALA A 23 54.33 -5.40 40.72
CA ALA A 23 53.50 -4.34 41.27
C ALA A 23 54.45 -3.28 41.84
N PHE A 24 54.06 -2.00 41.81
CA PHE A 24 54.78 -0.79 42.23
C PHE A 24 55.59 -0.07 41.13
N MET A 25 55.19 1.20 40.89
CA MET A 25 55.78 2.20 39.99
C MET A 25 55.42 2.02 38.51
N THR A 26 54.34 2.59 37.99
CA THR A 26 54.32 4.01 37.59
C THR A 26 52.88 4.49 37.33
N ALA A 27 52.07 4.54 38.39
CA ALA A 27 50.81 5.28 38.41
C ALA A 27 51.08 6.81 38.42
N ALA A 28 51.55 7.38 37.32
CA ALA A 28 51.71 8.84 37.18
C ALA A 28 51.80 9.37 35.73
N PHE A 29 51.87 8.52 34.71
CA PHE A 29 51.97 8.95 33.29
C PHE A 29 50.73 8.62 32.46
N MET A 30 49.58 8.40 33.10
CA MET A 30 48.31 8.06 32.44
C MET A 30 47.23 9.09 32.74
N ALA A 31 47.56 10.39 32.73
CA ALA A 31 46.58 11.44 33.01
C ALA A 31 46.69 12.70 32.13
N LEU A 32 47.70 12.83 31.25
CA LEU A 32 47.86 14.04 30.43
C LEU A 32 47.96 13.82 28.91
N SER A 33 47.76 12.60 28.44
CA SER A 33 47.65 12.32 26.99
C SER A 33 46.22 11.96 26.55
N ILE A 34 45.21 12.30 27.37
CA ILE A 34 43.79 11.96 27.14
C ILE A 34 43.02 13.11 26.46
N CYS A 35 43.61 14.29 26.26
CA CYS A 35 42.86 15.44 25.73
C CYS A 35 43.09 15.79 24.24
N PHE A 36 43.89 15.03 23.48
CA PHE A 36 44.10 15.32 22.04
C PHE A 36 44.02 14.11 21.09
N GLY A 37 43.57 12.95 21.58
CA GLY A 37 43.49 11.72 20.77
C GLY A 37 42.09 11.13 20.60
N GLY A 38 41.02 11.88 20.91
CA GLY A 38 39.69 11.31 21.15
C GLY A 38 38.53 12.02 20.44
N VAL A 39 38.70 12.48 19.20
CA VAL A 39 37.56 12.83 18.32
C VAL A 39 37.66 12.04 17.02
N ILE A 40 37.61 10.71 17.14
CA ILE A 40 36.96 9.89 16.13
C ILE A 40 35.76 9.25 16.84
N ALA A 41 34.79 10.09 17.18
CA ALA A 41 33.44 9.64 17.44
C ALA A 41 32.91 9.11 16.10
N ARG A 42 33.12 7.81 15.92
CA ARG A 42 32.39 6.87 15.09
C ARG A 42 31.08 7.50 14.60
N ALA A 43 31.11 8.02 13.38
CA ALA A 43 29.92 8.20 12.59
C ALA A 43 29.27 6.82 12.54
N GLU A 44 28.20 6.63 13.31
CA GLU A 44 27.26 5.58 13.02
C GLU A 44 26.70 5.93 11.65
N GLU A 45 27.33 5.35 10.64
CA GLU A 45 26.70 5.07 9.38
C GLU A 45 25.36 4.43 9.76
N LYS A 46 24.30 5.22 9.68
CA LYS A 46 22.95 4.71 9.47
C LYS A 46 23.07 3.87 8.20
N ALA A 47 23.43 2.60 8.38
CA ALA A 47 23.24 1.56 7.40
C ALA A 47 21.75 1.64 7.10
N GLY A 48 21.44 2.33 6.00
CA GLY A 48 20.12 2.32 5.43
C GLY A 48 19.82 0.85 5.22
N GLU A 49 18.88 0.34 6.00
CA GLU A 49 18.22 -0.91 5.74
C GLU A 49 17.75 -0.82 4.28
N LYS A 50 18.50 -1.46 3.38
CA LYS A 50 18.07 -1.67 2.02
C LYS A 50 16.83 -2.52 2.18
N LYS A 51 15.66 -1.87 2.18
CA LYS A 51 14.36 -2.52 2.02
C LYS A 51 14.54 -3.49 0.86
N GLU A 52 14.63 -4.77 1.17
CA GLU A 52 14.68 -5.83 0.17
C GLU A 52 13.48 -5.58 -0.75
N PRO A 53 13.67 -5.61 -2.08
CA PRO A 53 12.60 -5.25 -3.00
C PRO A 53 11.40 -6.12 -2.67
N GLU A 54 10.33 -5.50 -2.15
CA GLU A 54 9.11 -6.20 -1.78
C GLU A 54 8.69 -7.07 -2.96
N LYS A 55 8.60 -8.38 -2.73
CA LYS A 55 8.28 -9.35 -3.78
C LYS A 55 6.96 -8.93 -4.40
N LYS A 56 7.00 -8.55 -5.68
CA LYS A 56 5.81 -8.19 -6.45
C LYS A 56 4.96 -9.43 -6.63
N ILE A 57 3.71 -9.36 -6.21
CA ILE A 57 2.73 -10.41 -6.43
C ILE A 57 2.00 -10.03 -7.71
N THR A 58 1.99 -10.97 -8.65
CA THR A 58 1.46 -10.78 -10.01
C THR A 58 0.24 -11.67 -10.21
N TYR A 59 -0.71 -11.19 -11.01
CA TYR A 59 -1.90 -11.95 -11.33
C TYR A 59 -1.53 -13.28 -12.02
N GLU A 60 -0.70 -13.21 -13.04
CA GLU A 60 -0.40 -14.37 -13.91
C GLU A 60 0.34 -15.50 -13.17
N GLU A 61 1.31 -15.17 -12.31
CA GLU A 61 2.13 -16.18 -11.64
C GLU A 61 1.53 -16.67 -10.31
N HIS A 62 0.88 -15.78 -9.55
CA HIS A 62 0.50 -16.07 -8.16
C HIS A 62 -1.01 -16.22 -7.97
N ILE A 63 -1.82 -15.35 -8.58
CA ILE A 63 -3.26 -15.28 -8.31
C ILE A 63 -4.08 -16.16 -9.25
N LEU A 64 -3.72 -16.22 -10.52
CA LEU A 64 -4.38 -17.02 -11.54
C LEU A 64 -4.44 -18.52 -11.19
N PRO A 65 -3.38 -19.19 -10.72
CA PRO A 65 -3.48 -20.59 -10.29
C PRO A 65 -4.47 -20.78 -9.12
N LEU A 66 -4.50 -19.84 -8.17
CA LEU A 66 -5.45 -19.86 -7.05
C LEU A 66 -6.90 -19.68 -7.54
N PHE A 67 -7.14 -18.72 -8.43
CA PHE A 67 -8.47 -18.50 -9.01
C PHE A 67 -8.92 -19.69 -9.86
N ARG A 68 -8.03 -20.32 -10.62
CA ARG A 68 -8.37 -21.54 -11.38
C ARG A 68 -8.73 -22.70 -10.48
N GLU A 69 -8.01 -22.89 -9.37
CA GLU A 69 -8.25 -23.99 -8.44
C GLU A 69 -9.56 -23.79 -7.63
N LYS A 70 -9.81 -22.58 -7.14
CA LYS A 70 -10.90 -22.32 -6.17
C LYS A 70 -12.14 -21.67 -6.77
N CYS A 71 -11.99 -20.89 -7.83
CA CYS A 71 -13.08 -20.09 -8.42
C CYS A 71 -13.43 -20.54 -9.85
N GLY A 72 -12.50 -21.22 -10.52
CA GLY A 72 -12.57 -21.57 -11.93
C GLY A 72 -13.67 -22.57 -12.29
N SER A 73 -14.34 -23.20 -11.33
CA SER A 73 -15.51 -24.05 -11.60
C SER A 73 -16.73 -23.24 -12.04
N CYS A 74 -16.89 -22.00 -11.56
CA CYS A 74 -18.08 -21.17 -11.75
C CYS A 74 -17.81 -19.75 -12.27
N HIS A 75 -16.55 -19.31 -12.30
CA HIS A 75 -16.12 -18.00 -12.78
C HIS A 75 -15.07 -18.14 -13.90
N ASN A 76 -15.41 -18.87 -14.95
CA ASN A 76 -14.58 -19.12 -16.12
C ASN A 76 -15.26 -18.62 -17.40
N ALA A 77 -14.61 -18.70 -18.56
CA ALA A 77 -15.17 -18.25 -19.83
C ALA A 77 -16.49 -18.94 -20.24
N ASN A 78 -16.74 -20.18 -19.80
CA ASN A 78 -17.92 -20.98 -20.14
C ASN A 78 -19.05 -20.84 -19.11
N ASP A 79 -18.73 -20.82 -17.82
CA ASP A 79 -19.67 -20.58 -16.72
C ASP A 79 -19.28 -19.27 -16.01
N LYS A 80 -20.11 -18.24 -16.21
CA LYS A 80 -19.89 -16.86 -15.76
C LYS A 80 -20.93 -16.49 -14.71
N LYS A 81 -20.90 -17.12 -13.53
CA LYS A 81 -21.84 -16.75 -12.47
C LYS A 81 -21.67 -15.27 -12.11
N GLY A 82 -22.78 -14.52 -12.08
CA GLY A 82 -22.77 -13.07 -11.85
C GLY A 82 -22.04 -12.28 -12.93
N ASP A 83 -21.93 -12.82 -14.15
CA ASP A 83 -21.18 -12.26 -15.28
C ASP A 83 -19.68 -12.03 -14.99
N LEU A 84 -19.15 -12.69 -13.97
CA LEU A 84 -17.75 -12.53 -13.54
C LEU A 84 -16.88 -13.67 -14.08
N VAL A 85 -15.76 -13.28 -14.70
CA VAL A 85 -14.76 -14.19 -15.25
C VAL A 85 -13.40 -13.91 -14.62
N LEU A 86 -12.82 -14.91 -13.94
CA LEU A 86 -11.55 -14.81 -13.21
C LEU A 86 -10.43 -15.63 -13.86
N ASP A 87 -10.62 -16.12 -15.09
CA ASP A 87 -9.59 -16.86 -15.82
C ASP A 87 -8.60 -15.96 -16.59
N ASN A 88 -8.97 -14.70 -16.78
CA ASN A 88 -8.24 -13.71 -17.56
C ASN A 88 -8.24 -12.37 -16.84
N TYR A 89 -7.06 -11.74 -16.78
CA TYR A 89 -6.87 -10.48 -16.07
C TYR A 89 -7.80 -9.37 -16.56
N SER A 90 -7.94 -9.20 -17.88
CA SER A 90 -8.79 -8.14 -18.43
C SER A 90 -10.25 -8.31 -18.05
N ALA A 91 -10.74 -9.55 -17.97
CA ALA A 91 -12.13 -9.83 -17.62
C ALA A 91 -12.35 -9.66 -16.12
N ALA A 92 -11.39 -10.11 -15.30
CA ALA A 92 -11.42 -9.90 -13.85
C ALA A 92 -11.45 -8.41 -13.48
N MET A 93 -10.68 -7.58 -14.19
CA MET A 93 -10.67 -6.13 -14.01
C MET A 93 -11.91 -5.42 -14.55
N GLN A 94 -12.59 -5.99 -15.55
CA GLN A 94 -13.86 -5.47 -16.03
C GLN A 94 -14.97 -5.63 -14.99
N GLY A 95 -14.86 -6.64 -14.14
CA GLY A 95 -15.85 -6.94 -13.10
C GLY A 95 -16.99 -7.82 -13.61
N GLY A 96 -18.10 -7.82 -12.88
CA GLY A 96 -19.29 -8.61 -13.19
C GLY A 96 -20.55 -7.76 -13.26
N ALA A 97 -21.71 -8.39 -13.13
CA ALA A 97 -23.01 -7.71 -13.14
C ALA A 97 -23.14 -6.63 -12.04
N SER A 98 -22.40 -6.80 -10.93
CA SER A 98 -22.35 -5.84 -9.81
C SER A 98 -21.37 -4.68 -10.06
N GLY A 99 -20.73 -4.61 -11.22
CA GLY A 99 -19.72 -3.60 -11.55
C GLY A 99 -18.30 -4.02 -11.16
N GLU A 100 -17.47 -3.04 -10.78
CA GLU A 100 -16.06 -3.24 -10.40
C GLU A 100 -15.96 -4.10 -9.14
N VAL A 101 -15.42 -5.32 -9.28
CA VAL A 101 -15.25 -6.25 -8.16
C VAL A 101 -13.87 -6.18 -7.51
N ILE A 102 -12.86 -5.67 -8.24
CA ILE A 102 -11.47 -5.59 -7.80
C ILE A 102 -11.06 -4.14 -7.69
N ASN A 103 -10.87 -3.66 -6.46
CA ASN A 103 -10.46 -2.28 -6.22
C ASN A 103 -8.95 -2.10 -6.46
N THR A 104 -8.56 -1.30 -7.44
CA THR A 104 -7.13 -1.05 -7.77
C THR A 104 -6.45 0.02 -6.90
N ASN A 105 -7.16 0.64 -5.96
CA ASN A 105 -6.64 1.73 -5.13
C ASN A 105 -5.84 1.26 -3.91
N GLY A 106 -5.53 -0.03 -3.83
CA GLY A 106 -4.79 -0.59 -2.70
C GLY A 106 -5.63 -0.83 -1.45
N GLU A 107 -6.97 -0.86 -1.59
CA GLU A 107 -7.90 -1.03 -0.47
C GLU A 107 -8.67 -2.34 -0.59
N PRO A 108 -8.18 -3.45 -0.01
CA PRO A 108 -8.83 -4.75 -0.10
C PRO A 108 -10.22 -4.75 0.55
N ALA A 109 -10.43 -4.00 1.63
CA ALA A 109 -11.72 -3.87 2.29
C ALA A 109 -12.82 -3.21 1.41
N ASN A 110 -12.43 -2.46 0.38
CA ASN A 110 -13.36 -1.85 -0.58
C ASN A 110 -13.49 -2.69 -1.86
N SER A 111 -12.92 -3.89 -1.89
CA SER A 111 -12.93 -4.80 -3.02
C SER A 111 -13.98 -5.88 -2.78
N GLN A 112 -15.06 -5.88 -3.55
CA GLN A 112 -16.15 -6.85 -3.36
C GLN A 112 -15.64 -8.29 -3.44
N LEU A 113 -14.67 -8.56 -4.32
CA LEU A 113 -14.03 -9.87 -4.43
C LEU A 113 -13.41 -10.32 -3.10
N TYR A 114 -12.76 -9.42 -2.37
CA TYR A 114 -12.12 -9.75 -1.10
C TYR A 114 -13.15 -10.03 -0.02
N LEU A 115 -14.19 -9.18 0.09
CA LEU A 115 -15.24 -9.29 1.10
C LEU A 115 -16.04 -10.61 1.00
N VAL A 116 -16.33 -11.06 -0.23
CA VAL A 116 -17.06 -12.33 -0.42
C VAL A 116 -16.18 -13.55 -0.11
N MET A 117 -14.86 -13.44 -0.32
CA MET A 117 -13.88 -14.50 -0.01
C MET A 117 -13.57 -14.59 1.49
N THR A 118 -13.66 -13.47 2.22
CA THR A 118 -13.51 -13.41 3.68
C THR A 118 -14.81 -13.74 4.43
N HIS A 119 -15.92 -13.92 3.70
CA HIS A 119 -17.27 -14.12 4.24
C HIS A 119 -17.80 -12.90 5.02
N GLU A 120 -17.31 -11.70 4.70
CA GLU A 120 -17.76 -10.43 5.29
C GLU A 120 -18.93 -9.81 4.51
N SER A 121 -19.18 -10.29 3.28
CA SER A 121 -20.32 -9.89 2.44
C SER A 121 -21.01 -11.11 1.84
N GLU A 122 -22.31 -10.96 1.57
CA GLU A 122 -23.09 -11.90 0.79
C GLU A 122 -23.07 -11.51 -0.71
N PRO A 123 -23.16 -12.49 -1.64
CA PRO A 123 -23.12 -13.93 -1.40
C PRO A 123 -21.72 -14.40 -0.98
N VAL A 124 -21.68 -15.38 -0.08
CA VAL A 124 -20.43 -15.98 0.41
C VAL A 124 -19.80 -16.86 -0.66
N MET A 125 -18.48 -16.74 -0.86
CA MET A 125 -17.73 -17.51 -1.86
C MET A 125 -16.51 -18.21 -1.23
N PRO A 126 -16.28 -19.52 -1.52
CA PRO A 126 -17.07 -20.38 -2.40
C PRO A 126 -18.38 -20.90 -1.77
N PRO A 127 -19.44 -21.13 -2.55
CA PRO A 127 -20.78 -21.44 -2.03
C PRO A 127 -20.79 -22.81 -1.33
N GLY A 128 -21.26 -22.85 -0.08
CA GLY A 128 -21.34 -24.07 0.71
C GLY A 128 -19.98 -24.70 1.05
N GLN A 129 -18.89 -23.94 0.92
CA GLN A 129 -17.54 -24.35 1.27
C GLN A 129 -17.01 -23.52 2.45
N PRO A 130 -16.05 -24.03 3.22
CA PRO A 130 -15.38 -23.22 4.23
C PRO A 130 -14.58 -22.08 3.59
N LYS A 131 -14.28 -21.08 4.42
CA LYS A 131 -13.39 -19.97 4.07
C LYS A 131 -12.05 -20.51 3.54
N LEU A 132 -11.48 -19.82 2.55
CA LEU A 132 -10.15 -20.13 2.05
C LEU A 132 -9.09 -20.04 3.15
N ALA A 133 -7.98 -20.75 2.96
CA ALA A 133 -6.86 -20.71 3.89
C ALA A 133 -6.35 -19.27 4.05
N ASP A 134 -5.97 -18.88 5.28
CA ASP A 134 -5.56 -17.50 5.56
C ASP A 134 -4.35 -17.07 4.72
N ALA A 135 -3.44 -17.98 4.39
CA ALA A 135 -2.32 -17.71 3.48
C ALA A 135 -2.76 -17.35 2.06
N GLN A 136 -3.84 -17.96 1.56
CA GLN A 136 -4.42 -17.67 0.25
C GLN A 136 -5.14 -16.32 0.24
N LEU A 137 -5.88 -16.02 1.31
CA LEU A 137 -6.52 -14.71 1.48
C LEU A 137 -5.49 -13.59 1.60
N GLU A 138 -4.41 -13.83 2.34
CA GLU A 138 -3.32 -12.88 2.50
C GLU A 138 -2.59 -12.60 1.19
N LEU A 139 -2.43 -13.63 0.34
CA LEU A 139 -1.87 -13.46 -1.00
C LEU A 139 -2.73 -12.52 -1.87
N VAL A 140 -4.04 -12.71 -1.85
CA VAL A 140 -5.00 -11.87 -2.59
C VAL A 140 -5.04 -10.46 -1.99
N ARG A 141 -5.01 -10.32 -0.66
CA ARG A 141 -4.95 -9.03 0.04
C ARG A 141 -3.76 -8.22 -0.44
N LYS A 142 -2.55 -8.78 -0.36
CA LYS A 142 -1.32 -8.10 -0.77
C LYS A 142 -1.31 -7.75 -2.24
N TRP A 143 -1.86 -8.61 -3.10
CA TRP A 143 -1.97 -8.31 -4.53
C TRP A 143 -2.88 -7.11 -4.80
N ILE A 144 -4.02 -7.02 -4.12
CA ILE A 144 -4.92 -5.86 -4.22
C ILE A 144 -4.25 -4.60 -3.67
N GLU A 145 -3.54 -4.70 -2.55
CA GLU A 145 -2.75 -3.60 -1.95
C GLU A 145 -1.67 -3.06 -2.90
N GLN A 146 -1.05 -3.95 -3.69
CA GLN A 146 -0.10 -3.58 -4.73
C GLN A 146 -0.76 -3.00 -6.00
N GLY A 147 -2.08 -2.79 -5.99
CA GLY A 147 -2.84 -2.21 -7.09
C GLY A 147 -3.18 -3.22 -8.18
N ALA A 148 -3.37 -4.49 -7.81
CA ALA A 148 -3.79 -5.59 -8.69
C ALA A 148 -2.91 -5.74 -9.94
N LEU A 149 -1.60 -5.93 -9.75
CA LEU A 149 -0.64 -6.02 -10.87
C LEU A 149 -0.91 -7.24 -11.76
N GLN A 150 -0.95 -7.05 -13.08
CA GLN A 150 -1.08 -8.15 -14.03
C GLN A 150 0.20 -9.02 -14.08
N ASN A 151 1.33 -8.37 -14.38
CA ASN A 151 2.64 -8.99 -14.57
C ASN A 151 3.76 -8.15 -13.92
N SER A 152 4.99 -8.68 -13.92
CA SER A 152 6.16 -8.06 -13.28
C SER A 152 6.53 -6.67 -13.82
N GLY A 153 6.13 -6.37 -15.06
CA GLY A 153 6.35 -5.08 -15.73
C GLY A 153 5.26 -4.04 -15.49
N SER A 154 4.11 -4.45 -14.96
CA SER A 154 2.95 -3.58 -14.75
C SER A 154 3.19 -2.55 -13.66
N LYS A 155 2.60 -1.36 -13.80
CA LYS A 155 2.62 -0.30 -12.79
C LYS A 155 1.30 -0.27 -12.05
N ALA A 156 1.36 -0.16 -10.73
CA ALA A 156 0.19 -0.07 -9.87
C ALA A 156 -0.61 1.21 -10.20
N LYS A 157 -1.91 1.06 -10.45
CA LYS A 157 -2.84 2.19 -10.67
C LYS A 157 -3.49 2.65 -9.36
N ILE A 158 -2.69 2.89 -8.34
CA ILE A 158 -3.20 3.35 -7.05
C ILE A 158 -3.55 4.84 -7.19
N LYS A 159 -4.84 5.18 -7.21
CA LYS A 159 -5.25 6.59 -7.08
C LYS A 159 -4.81 7.04 -5.70
N LYS A 160 -3.85 7.97 -5.63
CA LYS A 160 -3.53 8.63 -4.36
C LYS A 160 -4.83 9.26 -3.86
N LYS A 161 -5.34 8.83 -2.71
CA LYS A 161 -6.40 9.57 -2.03
C LYS A 161 -5.89 11.00 -1.89
N SER A 162 -6.50 11.93 -2.63
CA SER A 162 -6.32 13.33 -2.30
C SER A 162 -6.82 13.43 -0.87
N VAL A 163 -5.91 13.73 0.04
CA VAL A 163 -6.27 14.24 1.36
C VAL A 163 -6.97 15.55 1.05
N VAL A 164 -8.28 15.48 0.79
CA VAL A 164 -9.16 16.61 1.01
C VAL A 164 -9.01 16.85 2.50
N THR A 165 -8.24 17.89 2.82
CA THR A 165 -8.24 18.50 4.13
C THR A 165 -9.71 18.69 4.49
N ALA A 166 -10.21 17.84 5.38
CA ALA A 166 -11.52 18.00 5.98
C ALA A 166 -11.46 19.29 6.80
N SER A 167 -11.62 20.42 6.12
CA SER A 167 -11.91 21.68 6.77
C SER A 167 -13.41 21.71 6.97
N ALA A 168 -13.77 21.97 8.23
CA ALA A 168 -15.11 21.95 8.79
C ALA A 168 -15.74 20.55 8.91
N ALA A 169 -15.46 19.91 10.05
CA ALA A 169 -16.49 19.18 10.75
C ALA A 169 -17.73 20.09 10.85
N SER A 170 -18.72 19.84 10.00
CA SER A 170 -20.02 20.48 10.11
C SER A 170 -20.67 19.91 11.36
N SER A 171 -20.40 20.57 12.50
CA SER A 171 -21.14 20.32 13.72
C SER A 171 -22.60 20.51 13.38
N MET A 172 -23.42 19.47 13.59
CA MET A 172 -24.86 19.45 13.28
C MET A 172 -25.68 20.41 14.17
N LYS A 173 -25.04 21.42 14.73
CA LYS A 173 -25.67 22.44 15.55
C LYS A 173 -25.87 23.68 14.70
N ARG A 174 -27.13 24.12 14.63
CA ARG A 174 -27.53 25.38 14.00
C ARG A 174 -26.65 26.50 14.58
N PRO A 175 -25.96 27.30 13.74
CA PRO A 175 -25.19 28.42 14.25
C PRO A 175 -26.15 29.38 14.97
N GLU A 176 -25.92 29.64 16.25
CA GLU A 176 -26.63 30.68 16.99
C GLU A 176 -26.22 32.04 16.42
N GLY A 177 -27.12 32.65 15.67
CA GLY A 177 -26.98 33.99 15.10
C GLY A 177 -28.25 34.39 14.36
N PRO A 178 -28.55 35.71 14.25
CA PRO A 178 -29.65 36.15 13.41
C PRO A 178 -29.42 35.65 11.97
N PRO A 179 -30.47 35.18 11.28
CA PRO A 179 -30.33 34.69 9.92
C PRO A 179 -29.69 35.80 9.06
N PRO A 180 -28.72 35.49 8.19
CA PRO A 180 -28.17 36.47 7.27
C PRO A 180 -29.24 36.82 6.24
N MET A 181 -30.09 37.78 6.59
CA MET A 181 -31.05 38.37 5.68
C MET A 181 -30.33 39.52 4.96
N PRO A 182 -30.41 39.65 3.63
CA PRO A 182 -29.85 40.81 2.96
C PRO A 182 -30.67 42.05 3.33
N GLU A 183 -30.27 42.78 4.39
CA GLU A 183 -30.93 44.02 4.81
C GLU A 183 -30.91 45.11 3.72
N ALA A 184 -30.03 45.01 2.72
CA ALA A 184 -29.70 46.10 1.80
C ALA A 184 -30.14 45.90 0.33
N ALA A 185 -30.84 44.82 -0.03
CA ALA A 185 -31.00 44.47 -1.45
C ALA A 185 -32.37 43.92 -1.86
N LEU A 186 -33.42 44.20 -1.10
CA LEU A 186 -34.77 44.03 -1.64
C LEU A 186 -35.16 45.32 -2.37
N PRO A 187 -35.31 45.31 -3.71
CA PRO A 187 -35.83 46.47 -4.42
C PRO A 187 -37.25 46.73 -3.90
N LEU A 188 -37.41 47.78 -3.09
CA LEU A 188 -38.70 48.26 -2.60
C LEU A 188 -39.48 48.98 -3.69
N GLU A 189 -38.83 49.25 -4.82
CA GLU A 189 -39.47 49.76 -6.02
C GLU A 189 -40.19 48.62 -6.77
N PRO A 190 -41.45 48.80 -7.16
CA PRO A 190 -42.15 47.82 -7.96
C PRO A 190 -41.44 47.69 -9.32
N VAL A 191 -41.14 46.47 -9.73
CA VAL A 191 -40.66 46.17 -11.09
C VAL A 191 -41.67 46.74 -12.08
N VAL A 192 -41.28 47.79 -12.81
CA VAL A 192 -42.14 48.42 -13.81
C VAL A 192 -42.14 47.53 -15.05
N VAL A 193 -43.17 46.69 -15.16
CA VAL A 193 -43.44 45.93 -16.39
C VAL A 193 -44.19 46.86 -17.34
N THR A 194 -43.58 47.26 -18.46
CA THR A 194 -44.26 48.05 -19.47
C THR A 194 -45.30 47.18 -20.18
N SER A 195 -46.50 47.72 -20.45
CA SER A 195 -47.60 46.98 -21.10
C SER A 195 -47.41 46.74 -22.60
N ARG A 196 -46.34 47.28 -23.19
CA ARG A 196 -45.96 47.04 -24.59
C ARG A 196 -44.66 46.27 -24.60
N ALA A 197 -44.67 45.13 -25.30
CA ALA A 197 -43.45 44.40 -25.60
C ALA A 197 -42.50 45.32 -26.38
N ASN A 198 -41.25 45.44 -25.92
CA ASN A 198 -40.19 46.03 -26.72
C ASN A 198 -40.05 45.18 -28.00
N ALA A 199 -39.93 45.82 -29.15
CA ALA A 199 -39.77 45.10 -30.42
C ALA A 199 -38.52 44.20 -30.33
N VAL A 200 -38.71 42.89 -30.47
CA VAL A 200 -37.62 41.90 -30.49
C VAL A 200 -36.82 42.11 -31.78
N THR A 201 -35.83 42.99 -31.74
CA THR A 201 -34.91 43.27 -32.86
C THR A 201 -34.00 42.08 -33.19
N ALA A 202 -33.96 41.06 -32.33
CA ALA A 202 -33.11 39.88 -32.48
C ALA A 202 -33.67 38.80 -33.42
N LEU A 203 -34.90 38.91 -33.94
CA LEU A 203 -35.48 37.87 -34.81
C LEU A 203 -35.01 37.96 -36.28
N THR A 204 -34.46 39.10 -36.72
CA THR A 204 -34.06 39.33 -38.13
C THR A 204 -32.68 38.76 -38.50
N ALA A 205 -31.88 38.31 -37.53
CA ALA A 205 -30.48 37.93 -37.80
C ALA A 205 -30.26 36.45 -38.18
N ASN A 206 -31.30 35.60 -38.21
CA ASN A 206 -31.13 34.19 -38.57
C ASN A 206 -31.73 33.88 -39.97
N PRO A 207 -30.91 33.56 -40.99
CA PRO A 207 -31.38 33.36 -42.37
C PRO A 207 -32.26 32.11 -42.59
N TRP A 208 -32.54 31.32 -41.55
CA TRP A 208 -33.32 30.08 -41.62
C TRP A 208 -34.44 29.98 -40.57
N SER A 209 -34.91 31.10 -40.02
CA SER A 209 -36.18 31.07 -39.26
C SER A 209 -37.36 30.93 -40.25
N PRO A 210 -38.32 30.01 -40.02
CA PRO A 210 -39.49 29.82 -40.89
C PRO A 210 -40.41 31.05 -40.92
#